data_AF-A0A374UQ95-F1
#
_entry.id   AF-A0A374UQ95-F1
#
_cell.length_a   1.000
_cell.length_b   1.000
_cell.length_c   1.000
_cell.angle_alpha   90.00
_cell.angle_beta   90.00
_cell.angle_gamma   90.00
#
_symmetry.space_group_name_H-M   'P 1'
#
loop_
_entity.id
_entity.type
_entity.pdbx_description
1 polymer ?
#
loop_
_entity_poly.entity_id
_entity_poly.type
_entity_poly.pdbx_seq_one_letter_code
_entity_poly.pdbx_strand_id
1 'polypeptide(L)'
;MSKHIKKSDLSKERKWTRFPEKEIRCYNNSGITIGDYFEIKRGLATGDNSFFIMSKKKINDLGLDMSFFKTVLPSPRYLKTDLVESDDGGIPLIEPQCFLLDCKLTEQEIMKQSTTIWEYLHSGIEKTSQKYLCKNRKMVLARA
;
A
#
# COMPACT_ATOMS: atom_id res chain seq x y z
N MET A 1 -14.78 19.37 26.57
CA MET A 1 -16.08 19.75 25.95
C MET A 1 -16.96 18.50 25.95
N SER A 2 -18.18 18.57 26.47
CA SER A 2 -19.17 17.49 26.40
C SER A 2 -20.49 18.06 25.86
N LYS A 3 -21.22 17.27 25.08
CA LYS A 3 -22.51 17.67 24.48
C LYS A 3 -23.52 16.55 24.60
N HIS A 4 -24.71 16.88 25.09
CA HIS A 4 -25.83 15.94 25.11
C HIS A 4 -26.49 15.87 23.73
N ILE A 5 -26.57 14.66 23.18
CA ILE A 5 -27.13 14.39 21.85
C ILE A 5 -28.17 13.29 22.01
N LYS A 6 -29.35 13.46 21.40
CA LYS A 6 -30.41 12.45 21.48
C LYS A 6 -29.98 11.18 20.74
N LYS A 7 -30.36 10.02 21.28
CA LYS A 7 -30.13 8.71 20.64
C LYS A 7 -30.65 8.66 19.21
N SER A 8 -31.81 9.28 18.95
CA SER A 8 -32.45 9.38 17.63
C SER A 8 -31.61 10.10 16.58
N ASP A 9 -30.73 11.00 17.02
CA ASP A 9 -29.87 11.78 16.14
C ASP A 9 -28.57 11.02 15.88
N LEU A 10 -28.04 10.33 16.89
CA LEU A 10 -26.90 9.42 16.74
C LEU A 10 -27.19 8.26 15.79
N SER A 11 -28.41 7.72 15.79
CA SER A 11 -28.80 6.62 14.89
C SER A 11 -28.85 7.01 13.41
N LYS A 12 -28.99 8.31 13.11
CA LYS A 12 -29.00 8.84 11.75
C LYS A 12 -27.60 9.16 11.22
N GLU A 13 -26.60 9.17 12.10
CA GLU A 13 -25.23 9.54 11.74
C GLU A 13 -24.36 8.31 11.50
N ARG A 14 -23.66 8.30 10.36
CA ARG A 14 -22.77 7.19 9.99
C ARG A 14 -21.54 7.06 10.90
N LYS A 15 -21.07 8.15 11.50
CA LYS A 15 -19.89 8.20 12.38
C LYS A 15 -20.07 9.21 13.50
N TRP A 16 -19.80 8.82 14.74
CA TRP A 16 -19.96 9.69 15.92
C TRP A 16 -18.73 10.51 16.26
N THR A 17 -17.59 10.28 15.61
CA THR A 17 -16.30 10.97 15.85
C THR A 17 -16.33 12.48 15.61
N ARG A 18 -17.45 13.03 15.11
CA ARG A 18 -17.68 14.47 14.93
C ARG A 18 -18.13 15.18 16.21
N PHE A 19 -18.68 14.45 17.15
CA PHE A 19 -19.19 15.00 18.40
C PHE A 19 -18.10 15.03 19.47
N PRO A 20 -18.11 16.01 20.38
CA PRO A 20 -19.12 17.06 20.55
C PRO A 20 -18.87 18.33 19.72
N GLU A 21 -17.76 18.41 19.00
CA GLU A 21 -17.30 19.65 18.35
C GLU A 21 -18.23 20.16 17.25
N LYS A 22 -18.96 19.27 16.59
CA LYS A 22 -19.77 19.63 15.42
C LYS A 22 -21.25 19.33 15.62
N GLU A 23 -22.11 20.15 15.02
CA GLU A 23 -23.56 19.99 15.06
C GLU A 23 -24.07 18.74 14.32
N ILE A 24 -25.33 18.36 14.55
CA ILE A 24 -26.00 17.29 13.79
C ILE A 24 -26.12 17.74 12.33
N ARG A 25 -25.85 16.85 11.36
CA ARG A 25 -25.99 17.22 9.94
C ARG A 25 -27.48 17.39 9.59
N CYS A 26 -27.82 18.56 9.05
CA CYS A 26 -29.05 18.74 8.29
C CYS A 26 -28.83 18.06 6.93
N TYR A 27 -29.41 16.88 6.72
CA TYR A 27 -29.36 16.18 5.44
C TYR A 27 -30.26 16.89 4.42
N ASN A 28 -29.83 18.03 3.88
CA ASN A 28 -30.34 18.56 2.60
C ASN A 28 -29.62 17.88 1.43
N ASN A 29 -29.38 16.57 1.54
CA ASN A 29 -28.43 15.86 0.70
C ASN A 29 -29.16 15.18 -0.47
N SER A 30 -29.58 15.98 -1.45
CA SER A 30 -30.13 15.49 -2.73
C SER A 30 -29.05 15.21 -3.78
N GLY A 31 -27.76 15.38 -3.42
CA GLY A 31 -26.63 15.18 -4.34
C GLY A 31 -26.07 13.76 -4.28
N ILE A 32 -25.76 13.20 -5.45
CA ILE A 32 -25.03 11.95 -5.60
C ILE A 32 -23.58 12.16 -5.13
N THR A 33 -23.01 11.16 -4.46
CA THR A 33 -21.65 11.15 -3.93
C THR A 33 -20.75 10.18 -4.71
N ILE A 34 -19.43 10.37 -4.64
CA ILE A 34 -18.45 9.44 -5.22
C ILE A 34 -18.65 8.01 -4.69
N GLY A 35 -19.04 7.88 -3.43
CA GLY A 35 -19.27 6.57 -2.80
C GLY A 35 -20.46 5.80 -3.34
N ASP A 36 -21.33 6.45 -4.12
CA ASP A 36 -22.46 5.79 -4.79
C ASP A 36 -22.03 5.08 -6.09
N TYR A 37 -20.90 5.52 -6.68
CA TYR A 37 -20.36 4.95 -7.92
C TYR A 37 -19.07 4.15 -7.73
N PHE A 38 -18.27 4.48 -6.71
CA PHE A 38 -16.92 3.96 -6.56
C PHE A 38 -16.65 3.40 -5.17
N GLU A 39 -15.97 2.26 -5.12
CA GLU A 39 -15.38 1.74 -3.89
C GLU A 39 -13.98 2.36 -3.69
N ILE A 40 -13.84 3.17 -2.64
CA ILE A 40 -12.56 3.81 -2.32
C ILE A 40 -11.74 2.93 -1.37
N LYS A 41 -10.65 2.35 -1.89
CA LYS A 41 -9.68 1.57 -1.12
C LYS A 41 -8.41 2.38 -0.87
N ARG A 42 -7.74 2.12 0.26
CA ARG A 42 -6.40 2.63 0.51
C ARG A 42 -5.39 1.83 -0.31
N GLY A 43 -4.30 2.49 -0.70
CA GLY A 43 -3.15 1.82 -1.30
C GLY A 43 -2.48 0.81 -0.36
N LEU A 44 -1.62 -0.02 -0.94
CA LEU A 44 -0.86 -1.03 -0.24
C LEU A 44 0.05 -0.42 0.84
N ALA A 45 0.01 -0.98 2.04
CA ALA A 45 0.88 -0.58 3.14
C ALA A 45 1.87 -1.71 3.42
N THR A 46 3.09 -1.54 2.89
CA THR A 46 4.19 -2.52 2.95
C THR A 46 4.89 -2.53 4.32
N GLY A 47 4.84 -1.43 5.05
CA GLY A 47 5.61 -1.22 6.28
C GLY A 47 7.01 -0.65 6.06
N ASP A 48 7.59 -0.86 4.87
CA ASP A 48 8.92 -0.37 4.52
C ASP A 48 9.08 -0.17 3.01
N ASN A 49 8.59 0.95 2.50
CA ASN A 49 8.64 1.21 1.07
C ASN A 49 10.07 1.22 0.52
N SER A 50 11.07 1.68 1.28
CA SER A 50 12.48 1.69 0.81
C SER A 50 13.10 0.30 0.65
N PHE A 51 12.53 -0.69 1.35
CA PHE A 51 12.95 -2.08 1.28
C PHE A 51 12.14 -2.86 0.24
N PHE A 52 10.82 -2.71 0.24
CA PHE A 52 9.95 -3.48 -0.65
C PHE A 52 9.73 -2.87 -2.04
N ILE A 53 9.95 -1.56 -2.21
CA ILE A 53 9.76 -0.88 -3.48
C ILE A 53 11.12 -0.40 -4.01
N MET A 54 11.48 -0.86 -5.19
CA MET A 54 12.81 -0.68 -5.77
C MET A 54 12.69 -0.17 -7.21
N SER A 55 13.72 0.53 -7.67
CA SER A 55 13.85 0.86 -9.10
C SER A 55 14.41 -0.32 -9.87
N LYS A 56 14.15 -0.38 -11.17
CA LYS A 56 14.75 -1.38 -12.08
C LYS A 56 16.27 -1.42 -11.97
N LYS A 57 16.89 -0.24 -11.87
CA LYS A 57 18.34 -0.12 -11.65
C LYS A 57 18.79 -0.83 -10.37
N LYS A 58 18.14 -0.57 -9.23
CA LYS A 58 18.50 -1.18 -7.94
C LYS A 58 18.33 -2.71 -7.96
N ILE A 59 17.30 -3.21 -8.64
CA ILE A 59 17.05 -4.66 -8.81
C ILE A 59 18.22 -5.29 -9.59
N ASN A 60 18.59 -4.67 -10.71
CA ASN A 60 19.69 -5.15 -11.55
C ASN A 60 21.05 -5.07 -10.82
N ASP A 61 21.33 -3.95 -10.14
CA ASP A 61 22.58 -3.73 -9.40
C ASP A 61 22.77 -4.78 -8.29
N LEU A 62 21.68 -5.27 -7.69
CA LEU A 62 21.68 -6.31 -6.67
C LEU A 62 21.56 -7.73 -7.23
N GLY A 63 21.44 -7.90 -8.56
CA GLY A 63 21.28 -9.21 -9.19
C GLY A 63 20.02 -9.96 -8.76
N LEU A 64 18.93 -9.22 -8.47
CA LEU A 64 17.67 -9.81 -8.03
C LEU A 64 16.83 -10.26 -9.23
N ASP A 65 16.21 -11.42 -9.10
CA ASP A 65 15.34 -11.95 -10.14
C ASP A 65 14.04 -11.13 -10.23
N MET A 66 13.81 -10.53 -11.39
CA MET A 66 12.62 -9.70 -11.68
C MET A 66 11.30 -10.49 -11.56
N SER A 67 11.34 -11.83 -11.62
CA SER A 67 10.15 -12.67 -11.44
C SER A 67 9.48 -12.52 -10.07
N PHE A 68 10.24 -12.05 -9.06
CA PHE A 68 9.76 -11.75 -7.70
C PHE A 68 9.20 -10.34 -7.55
N PHE A 69 9.09 -9.58 -8.64
CA PHE A 69 8.67 -8.19 -8.60
C PHE A 69 7.39 -7.94 -9.39
N LYS A 70 6.57 -7.03 -8.86
CA LYS A 70 5.39 -6.49 -9.54
C LYS A 70 5.55 -5.01 -9.79
N THR A 71 5.14 -4.56 -10.97
CA THR A 71 5.09 -3.14 -11.30
C THR A 71 4.10 -2.42 -10.39
N VAL A 72 4.52 -1.30 -9.81
CA VAL A 72 3.66 -0.42 -9.03
C VAL A 72 3.84 1.02 -9.48
N LEU A 73 2.79 1.82 -9.33
CA LEU A 73 2.91 3.24 -9.59
C LEU A 73 3.83 3.90 -8.54
N PRO A 74 4.61 4.90 -8.94
CA PRO A 74 5.40 5.69 -8.00
C PRO A 74 4.48 6.51 -7.08
N SER A 75 5.09 7.19 -6.10
CA SER A 75 4.36 8.16 -5.27
C SER A 75 3.60 9.15 -6.17
N PRO A 76 2.36 9.57 -5.82
CA PRO A 76 1.58 10.51 -6.62
C PRO A 76 2.31 11.81 -6.99
N ARG A 77 3.32 12.22 -6.22
CA ARG A 77 4.18 13.37 -6.49
C ARG A 77 4.97 13.27 -7.81
N TYR A 78 5.16 12.05 -8.32
CA TYR A 78 5.83 11.79 -9.59
C TYR A 78 4.84 11.62 -10.76
N LEU A 79 3.53 11.53 -10.48
CA LEU A 79 2.50 11.45 -11.51
C LEU A 79 2.23 12.85 -12.07
N LYS A 80 2.86 13.17 -13.22
CA LYS A 80 2.72 14.46 -13.93
C LYS A 80 1.81 14.37 -15.17
N THR A 81 1.10 13.25 -15.30
CA THR A 81 0.24 12.93 -16.45
C THR A 81 -1.09 12.38 -15.93
N ASP A 82 -2.15 12.62 -16.69
CA ASP A 82 -3.48 12.08 -16.41
C ASP A 82 -3.66 10.66 -16.95
N LEU A 83 -2.82 10.27 -17.92
CA LEU A 83 -2.79 8.94 -18.52
C LEU A 83 -1.41 8.30 -18.30
N VAL A 84 -1.39 7.15 -17.64
CA VAL A 84 -0.21 6.30 -17.51
C VAL A 84 -0.29 5.18 -18.53
N GLU A 85 0.52 5.27 -19.57
CA GLU A 85 0.69 4.21 -20.57
C GLU A 85 1.65 3.13 -20.05
N SER A 86 1.64 1.96 -20.67
CA SER A 86 2.57 0.86 -20.38
C SER A 86 3.22 0.35 -21.66
N ASP A 87 4.40 -0.23 -21.52
CA ASP A 87 4.99 -1.04 -22.60
C ASP A 87 4.24 -2.36 -22.81
N ASP A 88 4.65 -3.15 -23.81
CA ASP A 88 4.10 -4.47 -24.11
C ASP A 88 4.24 -5.47 -22.95
N GLY A 89 5.15 -5.20 -22.00
CA GLY A 89 5.37 -5.97 -20.78
C GLY A 89 4.52 -5.50 -19.59
N GLY A 90 3.67 -4.49 -19.78
CA GLY A 90 2.84 -3.91 -18.72
C GLY A 90 3.61 -3.01 -17.74
N ILE A 91 4.85 -2.62 -18.08
CA ILE A 91 5.64 -1.70 -17.25
C ILE A 91 5.17 -0.27 -17.53
N PRO A 92 4.76 0.50 -16.48
CA PRO A 92 4.38 1.89 -16.65
C PRO A 92 5.47 2.73 -17.31
N LEU A 93 5.10 3.47 -18.36
CA LEU A 93 5.96 4.44 -19.06
C LEU A 93 6.05 5.75 -18.26
N ILE A 94 6.51 5.66 -17.01
CA ILE A 94 6.64 6.79 -16.10
C ILE A 94 7.90 6.68 -15.25
N GLU A 95 8.52 7.82 -14.94
CA GLU A 95 9.70 7.88 -14.10
C GLU A 95 9.39 8.44 -12.70
N PRO A 96 9.86 7.80 -11.61
CA PRO A 96 10.65 6.56 -11.62
C PRO A 96 9.79 5.30 -11.84
N GLN A 97 10.28 4.35 -12.64
CA GLN A 97 9.70 3.01 -12.69
C GLN A 97 9.94 2.28 -11.35
N CYS A 98 8.85 1.86 -10.71
CA CYS A 98 8.85 1.28 -9.38
C CYS A 98 8.34 -0.16 -9.39
N PHE A 99 9.00 -1.01 -8.60
CA PHE A 99 8.76 -2.45 -8.55
C PHE A 99 8.66 -2.90 -7.10
N LEU A 100 7.57 -3.58 -6.77
CA LEU A 100 7.27 -4.16 -5.47
C LEU A 100 7.80 -5.59 -5.41
N LEU A 101 8.62 -5.89 -4.41
CA LEU A 101 9.02 -7.25 -4.06
C LEU A 101 7.80 -8.02 -3.52
N ASP A 102 7.27 -8.96 -4.31
CA ASP A 102 6.14 -9.86 -3.99
C ASP A 102 6.62 -11.32 -4.04
N CYS A 103 7.09 -11.81 -2.91
CA CYS A 103 7.57 -13.18 -2.76
C CYS A 103 6.54 -14.03 -2.00
N LYS A 104 5.94 -15.03 -2.66
CA LYS A 104 4.93 -15.89 -2.02
C LYS A 104 5.49 -17.20 -1.50
N LEU A 105 6.78 -17.41 -1.67
CA LEU A 105 7.49 -18.62 -1.33
C LEU A 105 7.86 -18.65 0.16
N THR A 106 7.98 -19.85 0.69
CA THR A 106 8.59 -20.12 2.00
C THR A 106 10.11 -19.95 1.95
N GLU A 107 10.74 -19.78 3.11
CA GLU A 107 12.20 -19.64 3.21
C GLU A 107 12.95 -20.79 2.50
N GLN A 108 12.50 -22.02 2.69
CA GLN A 108 13.09 -23.21 2.07
C GLN A 108 12.95 -23.22 0.54
N GLU A 109 11.86 -22.69 0.00
CA GLU A 109 11.62 -22.58 -1.44
C GLU A 109 12.47 -21.46 -2.05
N ILE A 110 12.59 -20.32 -1.37
CA ILE A 110 13.42 -19.19 -1.84
C ILE A 110 14.88 -19.62 -1.90
N MET A 111 15.40 -20.29 -0.86
CA MET A 111 16.77 -20.80 -0.85
C MET A 111 17.08 -21.76 -2.03
N LYS A 112 16.06 -22.45 -2.55
CA LYS A 112 16.19 -23.34 -3.72
C LYS A 112 16.06 -22.60 -5.05
N GLN A 113 15.18 -21.60 -5.13
CA GLN A 113 14.88 -20.90 -6.37
C GLN A 113 15.77 -19.69 -6.64
N SER A 114 16.11 -18.92 -5.61
CA SER A 114 16.90 -17.70 -5.75
C SER A 114 17.64 -17.32 -4.47
N THR A 115 18.94 -17.62 -4.45
CA THR A 115 19.83 -17.25 -3.34
C THR A 115 19.94 -15.74 -3.15
N THR A 116 19.90 -14.94 -4.23
CA THR A 116 20.01 -13.48 -4.13
C THR A 116 18.77 -12.84 -3.51
N ILE A 117 17.57 -13.34 -3.83
CA ILE A 117 16.32 -12.90 -3.16
C ILE A 117 16.35 -13.31 -1.68
N TRP A 118 16.82 -14.52 -1.38
CA TRP A 118 16.99 -14.97 0.00
C TRP A 118 17.90 -14.04 0.80
N GLU A 119 19.11 -13.76 0.30
CA GLU A 119 20.07 -12.87 0.93
C GLU A 119 19.53 -11.45 1.11
N TYR A 120 18.83 -10.92 0.10
CA TYR A 120 18.20 -9.61 0.18
C TYR A 120 17.14 -9.55 1.29
N LEU A 121 16.23 -10.53 1.33
CA LEU A 121 15.20 -10.62 2.38
C LEU A 121 15.84 -10.78 3.76
N HIS A 122 16.89 -11.59 3.86
CA HIS A 122 17.62 -11.81 5.10
C HIS A 122 18.27 -10.53 5.64
N SER A 123 18.78 -9.66 4.75
CA SER A 123 19.31 -8.34 5.12
C SER A 123 18.29 -7.42 5.81
N GLY A 124 16.99 -7.66 5.59
CA GLY A 124 15.89 -6.91 6.21
C GLY A 124 15.53 -7.36 7.63
N ILE A 125 16.08 -8.47 8.13
CA ILE A 125 15.68 -9.05 9.42
C ILE A 125 16.03 -8.12 10.58
N GLU A 126 17.18 -7.43 10.57
CA GLU A 126 17.55 -6.59 11.71
C GLU A 126 16.74 -5.30 11.80
N LYS A 127 16.34 -4.73 10.65
CA LYS A 127 15.73 -3.38 10.58
C LYS A 127 14.28 -3.42 10.14
N THR A 128 14.01 -4.01 8.97
CA THR A 128 12.69 -4.02 8.36
C THR A 128 11.71 -4.88 9.15
N SER A 129 12.14 -6.02 9.71
CA SER A 129 11.26 -6.87 10.53
C SER A 129 10.75 -6.17 11.80
N GLN A 130 11.51 -5.21 12.33
CA GLN A 130 11.16 -4.48 13.55
C GLN A 130 10.12 -3.38 13.33
N LYS A 131 9.85 -3.01 12.06
CA LYS A 131 8.85 -2.00 11.72
C LYS A 131 7.44 -2.51 12.04
N TYR A 132 6.57 -1.62 12.50
CA TYR A 132 5.26 -1.95 13.08
C TYR A 132 4.43 -2.93 12.24
N LEU A 133 4.33 -2.72 10.92
CA LEU A 133 3.54 -3.60 10.05
C LEU A 133 4.20 -4.96 9.85
N CYS A 134 5.53 -5.00 9.68
CA CYS A 134 6.29 -6.24 9.53
C CYS A 134 6.25 -7.09 10.81
N LYS A 135 6.34 -6.43 11.97
CA LYS A 135 6.30 -7.08 13.29
C LYS A 135 4.93 -7.67 13.63
N ASN A 136 3.85 -6.97 13.29
CA ASN A 136 2.50 -7.35 13.72
C ASN A 136 1.75 -8.25 12.72
N ARG A 137 2.24 -8.38 11.48
CA ARG A 137 1.66 -9.31 10.50
C ARG A 137 2.38 -10.65 10.60
N LYS A 138 1.64 -11.74 10.79
CA LYS A 138 2.16 -13.13 10.86
C LYS A 138 2.75 -13.67 9.55
N MET A 139 3.08 -12.81 8.59
CA MET A 139 3.59 -13.19 7.28
C MET A 139 4.99 -12.60 7.13
N VAL A 140 5.98 -13.48 7.06
CA VAL A 140 7.39 -13.19 6.75
C VAL A 140 7.44 -12.23 5.56
N LEU A 141 8.30 -11.21 5.64
CA LEU A 141 8.83 -10.19 4.70
C LEU A 141 8.51 -10.28 3.17
N ALA A 142 7.41 -10.86 2.75
CA ALA A 142 7.27 -11.46 1.42
C ALA A 142 5.91 -11.16 0.78
N ARG A 143 4.90 -10.78 1.58
CA ARG A 143 3.61 -10.27 1.09
C ARG A 143 3.43 -8.82 1.52
N ALA A 144 4.22 -7.95 0.89
CA ALA A 144 3.96 -6.53 0.90
C ALA A 144 2.77 -6.24 0.00
#